data_AF-A0A382U4F6-F1
#
_entry.id   AF-A0A382U4F6-F1
#
_cell.length_a   1.000
_cell.length_b   1.000
_cell.length_c   1.000
_cell.angle_alpha   90.00
_cell.angle_beta   90.00
_cell.angle_gamma   90.00
#
_symmetry.space_group_name_H-M   'P 1'
#
loop_
_entity.id
_entity.type
_entity.pdbx_description
1 polymer ?
#
loop_
_entity_poly.entity_id
_entity_poly.type
_entity_poly.pdbx_seq_one_letter_code
_entity_poly.pdbx_strand_id
1 'polypeptide(L)' 'MPVPIKTAHPFIGLAGNIGVGKTTFTHHMAERQGWEPFYESVSNNPYLSDFYGNMKRWSFNLQIYFLHKRF' A
#
# COMPACT_ATOMS: atom_id res chain seq x y z
N MET A 1 -24.24 -33.12 9.73
CA MET A 1 -22.79 -32.82 9.62
C MET A 1 -22.62 -31.32 9.73
N PRO A 2 -21.69 -30.78 10.54
CA PRO A 2 -21.47 -29.34 10.57
C PRO A 2 -20.88 -28.89 9.24
N VAL A 3 -21.48 -27.84 8.65
CA VAL A 3 -20.98 -27.18 7.44
C VAL A 3 -19.69 -26.42 7.82
N PRO A 4 -18.60 -26.53 7.05
CA PRO A 4 -17.40 -25.73 7.33
C PRO A 4 -17.75 -24.25 7.19
N ILE A 5 -17.62 -23.50 8.28
CA ILE A 5 -17.72 -22.05 8.25
C ILE A 5 -16.54 -21.57 7.40
N LYS A 6 -16.80 -21.06 6.19
CA LYS A 6 -15.81 -20.27 5.46
C LYS A 6 -15.52 -19.04 6.31
N THR A 7 -14.46 -19.07 7.11
CA THR A 7 -13.90 -17.85 7.70
C THR A 7 -13.47 -16.96 6.54
N ALA A 8 -14.21 -15.89 6.29
CA ALA A 8 -13.80 -14.84 5.35
C ALA A 8 -12.48 -14.27 5.88
N HIS A 9 -11.38 -14.49 5.17
CA HIS A 9 -10.11 -13.84 5.51
C HIS A 9 -10.25 -12.36 5.18
N PRO A 10 -10.24 -11.45 6.17
CA PRO A 10 -10.37 -10.02 5.89
C PRO A 10 -9.10 -9.50 5.22
N PHE A 11 -9.26 -8.70 4.18
CA PHE A 11 -8.15 -7.93 3.60
C PHE A 11 -7.98 -6.64 4.41
N ILE A 12 -6.82 -6.47 5.05
CA ILE A 12 -6.54 -5.36 5.96
C ILE A 12 -5.63 -4.34 5.26
N GLY A 13 -6.12 -3.12 5.06
CA GLY A 13 -5.33 -2.00 4.56
C GLY A 13 -4.71 -1.18 5.70
N LEU A 14 -3.41 -0.93 5.64
CA LEU A 14 -2.70 -0.07 6.59
C LEU A 14 -2.45 1.33 5.98
N ALA A 15 -2.99 2.37 6.61
CA ALA A 15 -2.81 3.77 6.20
C ALA A 15 -1.93 4.55 7.18
N GLY A 16 -1.26 5.59 6.70
CA GLY A 16 -0.40 6.44 7.52
C GLY A 16 0.64 7.20 6.69
N ASN A 17 1.29 8.19 7.29
CA ASN A 17 2.21 9.09 6.60
C ASN A 17 3.43 8.35 6.00
N ILE A 18 4.07 8.99 5.02
CA ILE A 18 5.36 8.54 4.48
C ILE A 18 6.39 8.53 5.62
N GLY A 19 7.17 7.45 5.72
CA GLY A 19 8.22 7.32 6.75
C GLY A 19 7.76 6.88 8.15
N VAL A 20 6.46 6.67 8.40
CA VAL A 20 5.96 6.29 9.75
C VAL A 20 6.22 4.82 10.15
N GLY A 21 6.83 4.01 9.28
CA GLY A 21 7.15 2.61 9.59
C GLY A 21 6.07 1.57 9.25
N LYS A 22 5.13 1.90 8.34
CA LYS A 22 4.07 0.96 7.89
C LYS A 22 4.59 -0.38 7.42
N THR A 23 5.61 -0.38 6.56
CA THR A 23 6.23 -1.61 6.02
C THR A 23 6.77 -2.51 7.14
N THR A 24 7.44 -1.91 8.12
CA THR A 24 7.97 -2.60 9.31
C THR A 24 6.84 -3.18 10.16
N PHE A 25 5.79 -2.40 10.40
CA PHE A 25 4.62 -2.86 11.15
C PHE A 25 3.91 -4.03 10.44
N THR A 26 3.67 -3.92 9.13
CA THR A 26 3.05 -4.99 8.32
C THR A 26 3.86 -6.28 8.41
N HIS A 27 5.20 -6.19 8.29
CA HIS A 27 6.07 -7.35 8.41
C HIS A 27 5.93 -8.04 9.78
N HIS A 28 6.06 -7.31 10.88
CA HIS A 28 5.94 -7.90 12.21
C HIS A 28 4.55 -8.46 12.52
N MET A 29 3.49 -7.81 12.02
CA MET A 29 2.13 -8.32 12.16
C MET A 29 1.92 -9.61 11.35
N ALA A 30 2.44 -9.65 10.13
CA ALA A 30 2.36 -10.85 9.28
C ALA A 30 3.08 -12.03 9.93
N GLU A 31 4.29 -11.84 10.44
CA GLU A 31 5.05 -12.89 11.16
C GLU A 31 4.31 -13.38 12.41
N ARG A 32 3.79 -12.47 13.23
CA ARG A 32 3.10 -12.82 14.49
C ARG A 32 1.78 -13.54 14.28
N GLN A 33 1.07 -13.24 13.19
CA GLN A 33 -0.27 -13.76 12.92
C GLN A 33 -0.30 -14.85 11.82
N GLY A 34 0.83 -15.13 11.18
CA GLY A 34 0.90 -16.02 10.03
C GLY A 34 0.12 -15.50 8.82
N TRP A 35 0.07 -14.18 8.62
CA TRP A 35 -0.63 -13.56 7.47
C TRP A 35 0.30 -13.41 6.28
N GLU A 36 -0.27 -13.37 5.08
CA GLU A 36 0.45 -13.03 3.86
C GLU A 36 0.54 -11.50 3.72
N PRO A 37 1.74 -10.90 3.74
CA PRO A 37 1.90 -9.45 3.62
C PRO A 37 1.86 -8.98 2.16
N PHE A 38 1.19 -7.86 1.92
CA PHE A 38 1.20 -7.15 0.63
C PHE A 38 1.88 -5.79 0.80
N TYR A 39 2.95 -5.56 0.03
CA TYR A 39 3.73 -4.32 0.10
C TYR A 39 3.46 -3.41 -1.12
N GLU A 40 3.47 -2.09 -0.89
CA GLU A 40 3.43 -1.12 -1.99
C GLU A 40 4.73 -1.19 -2.79
N SER A 41 4.63 -1.32 -4.12
CA SER A 41 5.81 -1.27 -4.99
C SER A 41 6.45 0.12 -4.90
N VAL A 42 7.74 0.16 -4.50
CA VAL A 42 8.59 1.35 -4.58
C VAL A 42 9.03 1.56 -6.03
N SER A 43 8.04 1.68 -6.92
CA SER A 43 8.28 1.87 -8.35
C SER A 43 9.01 3.18 -8.60
N ASN A 44 9.91 3.17 -9.59
CA ASN A 44 10.58 4.38 -10.06
C ASN A 44 9.52 5.27 -10.75
N ASN A 45 8.81 6.08 -9.95
CA ASN A 45 7.68 6.87 -10.41
C ASN A 45 8.20 8.02 -11.29
N PRO A 46 7.86 8.05 -12.59
CA PRO A 46 8.41 9.02 -13.53
C PRO A 46 8.02 10.47 -13.20
N TYR A 47 6.95 10.69 -12.43
CA TYR A 47 6.45 12.02 -12.09
C TYR A 47 6.94 12.53 -10.73
N LEU A 48 7.65 11.72 -9.95
CA LEU A 48 8.00 12.09 -8.58
C LEU A 48 9.00 13.25 -8.54
N SER A 49 10.02 13.22 -9.41
CA SER A 49 11.00 14.30 -9.54
C SER A 49 10.33 15.61 -9.98
N ASP A 50 9.47 15.54 -11.00
CA ASP A 50 8.74 16.70 -11.52
C ASP A 50 7.78 17.29 -10.48
N PHE A 51 7.13 16.44 -9.69
CA PHE A 51 6.30 16.85 -8.57
C PHE A 51 7.06 17.65 -7.52
N TYR A 52 8.25 17.18 -7.12
CA TYR A 52 9.09 17.93 -6.18
C TYR A 52 9.60 19.25 -6.78
N GLY A 53 9.73 19.36 -8.11
CA GLY A 53 10.07 20.60 -8.80
C GLY A 53 8.90 21.59 -8.95
N ASN A 54 7.68 21.12 -9.21
CA ASN A 54 6.48 21.95 -9.30
C ASN A 54 5.21 21.15 -8.94
N MET A 55 4.88 21.15 -7.65
CA MET A 55 3.75 20.38 -7.12
C MET A 55 2.43 20.76 -7.78
N LYS A 56 2.15 22.06 -7.97
CA LYS A 56 0.87 22.53 -8.53
C LYS A 56 0.63 21.99 -9.95
N ARG A 57 1.69 21.90 -10.77
CA ARG A 57 1.60 21.41 -12.15
C ARG A 57 1.45 19.89 -12.24
N TRP A 58 2.13 19.16 -11.35
CA TRP A 58 2.35 17.71 -11.49
C TRP A 58 1.56 16.85 -10.48
N SER A 59 0.87 17.47 -9.51
CA SER A 59 0.06 16.74 -8.52
C SER A 59 -0.94 15.78 -9.17
N PHE A 60 -1.65 16.23 -10.21
CA PHE A 60 -2.66 15.41 -10.87
C PHE A 60 -2.05 14.15 -11.50
N ASN A 61 -1.00 14.30 -12.31
CA ASN A 61 -0.29 13.18 -12.94
C ASN A 61 0.22 12.17 -11.92
N LEU A 62 0.81 12.66 -10.83
CA LEU A 62 1.33 11.81 -9.76
C LEU A 62 0.21 11.00 -9.09
N GLN A 63 -0.92 11.63 -8.77
CA GLN A 63 -2.06 10.95 -8.14
C GLN A 63 -2.69 9.89 -9.05
N ILE A 64 -2.86 10.18 -10.35
CA ILE A 64 -3.37 9.20 -11.32
C ILE A 64 -2.42 8.01 -11.47
N TYR A 65 -1.10 8.24 -11.46
CA TYR A 65 -0.13 7.16 -11.48
C TYR A 65 -0.27 6.24 -10.25
N PHE A 66 -0.42 6.82 -9.05
CA PHE A 66 -0.64 6.03 -7.84
C PHE A 66 -1.94 5.22 -7.89
N LEU A 67 -3.02 5.79 -8.44
CA LEU A 67 -4.29 5.08 -8.60
C LEU A 67 -4.14 3.85 -9.50
N HIS A 68 -3.49 3.99 -10.66
CA HIS A 68 -3.27 2.89 -11.61
C HIS A 68 -2.31 1.81 -11.09
N LYS A 69 -1.40 2.13 -10.16
CA LYS A 69 -0.46 1.14 -9.61
C LYS A 69 -1.02 0.35 -8.44
N ARG A 70 -2.11 0.81 -7.82
CA ARG A 70 -2.70 0.21 -6.61
C ARG A 70 -3.83 -0.78 -6.92
N PHE A 71 -4.37 -0.75 -8.15
CA PHE A 71 -5.47 -1.58 -8.65
C PHE A 71 -5.12 -2.14 -10.03
#